data_AF-A0AAX2IIQ4-F1
#
_entry.id   AF-A0AAX2IIQ4-F1
#
_cell.length_a   1.000
_cell.length_b   1.000
_cell.length_c   1.000
_cell.angle_alpha   90.00
_cell.angle_beta   90.00
_cell.angle_gamma   90.00
#
_symmetry.space_group_name_H-M   'P 1'
#
loop_
_entity.id
_entity.type
_entity.pdbx_description
1 polymer ?
#
loop_
_entity_poly.entity_id
_entity_poly.type
_entity_poly.pdbx_seq_one_letter_code
_entity_poly.pdbx_strand_id
1 'polypeptide(L)'
;MGIFNFFKRNKKDSSVETDSTDFMARMEAMVQKIKEEEGTDNDELPNHKGEFGYSKDNPILLTSVPESRKYLNRLINIKPGSSQYTWERTGSMKSSIVSAPIDEYNLIDADSNIVKTIYIWPYNRVNSKKVPEGFGLMDG
;
A
#
# COMPACT_ATOMS: atom_id res chain seq x y z
N MET A 1 22.48 -55.38 25.01
CA MET A 1 21.13 -54.93 25.41
C MET A 1 21.15 -53.41 25.48
N GLY A 2 20.25 -52.75 24.75
CA GLY A 2 20.39 -51.38 24.27
C GLY A 2 20.03 -50.26 25.27
N ILE A 3 20.97 -49.31 25.34
CA ILE A 3 20.88 -47.84 25.42
C ILE A 3 19.49 -47.15 25.38
N PHE A 4 19.19 -46.51 26.51
CA PHE A 4 18.49 -45.23 26.75
C PHE A 4 17.46 -44.69 25.73
N ASN A 5 16.20 -44.62 26.19
CA ASN A 5 15.15 -43.77 25.65
C ASN A 5 15.52 -42.28 25.81
N PHE A 6 15.81 -41.61 24.70
CA PHE A 6 16.00 -40.17 24.60
C PHE A 6 14.68 -39.49 24.20
N PHE A 7 13.80 -39.23 25.17
CA PHE A 7 12.61 -38.41 24.95
C PHE A 7 12.94 -36.94 25.25
N LYS A 8 13.47 -36.23 24.25
CA LYS A 8 13.60 -34.77 24.29
C LYS A 8 12.24 -34.17 23.95
N ARG A 9 11.48 -33.83 24.98
CA ARG A 9 10.23 -33.07 24.89
C ARG A 9 10.55 -31.66 24.38
N ASN A 10 10.37 -31.41 23.09
CA ASN A 10 10.38 -30.06 22.52
C ASN A 10 9.21 -29.28 23.14
N LYS A 11 9.50 -28.42 24.12
CA LYS A 11 8.60 -27.31 24.47
C LYS A 11 8.56 -26.40 23.24
N LYS A 12 7.40 -26.34 22.60
CA LYS A 12 7.07 -25.31 21.62
C LYS A 12 7.02 -24.00 22.40
N ASP A 13 7.95 -23.08 22.11
CA ASP A 13 8.08 -21.78 22.80
C ASP A 13 6.84 -20.91 22.56
N SER A 14 5.95 -20.85 23.56
CA SER A 14 4.74 -20.01 23.57
C SER A 14 5.03 -18.51 23.74
N SER A 15 6.28 -18.13 24.03
CA SER A 15 6.71 -16.76 24.21
C SER A 15 6.83 -15.98 22.89
N VAL A 16 7.19 -16.65 21.79
CA VAL A 16 7.38 -16.02 20.46
C VAL A 16 6.04 -15.59 19.86
N GLU A 17 4.98 -16.37 20.06
CA GLU A 17 3.64 -16.04 19.55
C GLU A 17 3.03 -14.82 20.28
N THR A 18 3.29 -14.66 21.59
CA THR A 18 2.76 -13.55 22.39
C THR A 18 3.44 -12.20 22.05
N ASP A 19 4.74 -12.22 21.79
CA ASP A 19 5.50 -11.01 21.43
C ASP A 19 5.13 -10.50 20.03
N SER A 20 4.89 -11.43 19.09
CA SER A 20 4.45 -11.08 17.73
C SER A 20 3.03 -10.49 17.68
N THR A 21 2.13 -10.97 18.54
CA THR A 21 0.74 -10.48 18.58
C THR A 21 0.64 -9.09 19.21
N ASP A 22 1.40 -8.82 20.28
CA ASP A 22 1.50 -7.48 20.87
C ASP A 22 2.10 -6.46 19.89
N PHE A 23 3.14 -6.84 19.15
CA PHE A 23 3.73 -5.99 18.11
C PHE A 23 2.71 -5.63 17.02
N MET A 24 1.98 -6.61 16.48
CA MET A 24 0.98 -6.37 15.44
C MET A 24 -0.18 -5.50 15.96
N ALA A 25 -0.67 -5.75 17.17
CA ALA A 25 -1.71 -4.93 17.78
C ALA A 25 -1.28 -3.46 17.96
N ARG A 26 -0.04 -3.22 18.37
CA ARG A 26 0.51 -1.85 18.47
C ARG A 26 0.63 -1.17 17.11
N MET A 27 1.02 -1.91 16.07
CA MET A 27 1.09 -1.40 14.70
C MET A 27 -0.31 -1.04 14.18
N GLU A 28 -1.31 -1.90 14.42
CA GLU A 28 -2.70 -1.65 14.06
C GLU A 28 -3.24 -0.40 14.78
N ALA A 29 -2.98 -0.26 16.07
CA ALA A 29 -3.37 0.93 16.83
C ALA A 29 -2.70 2.21 16.30
N MET A 30 -1.42 2.15 15.90
CA MET A 30 -0.73 3.28 15.26
C MET A 30 -1.36 3.65 13.92
N VAL A 31 -1.63 2.66 13.06
CA VAL A 31 -2.30 2.89 11.76
C VAL A 31 -3.70 3.45 11.95
N GLN A 32 -4.44 2.94 12.93
CA GLN A 32 -5.78 3.43 13.24
C GLN A 32 -5.75 4.90 13.70
N LYS A 33 -4.79 5.26 14.55
CA LYS A 33 -4.59 6.64 14.99
C LYS A 33 -4.26 7.58 13.81
N ILE A 34 -3.38 7.17 12.89
CA ILE A 34 -3.06 7.94 11.68
C ILE A 34 -4.31 8.17 10.83
N LYS A 35 -5.13 7.13 10.63
CA LYS A 35 -6.39 7.24 9.88
C LYS A 35 -7.35 8.26 10.50
N GLU A 36 -7.46 8.26 11.82
CA GLU A 36 -8.35 9.17 12.56
C GLU A 36 -7.85 10.63 12.50
N GLU A 37 -6.54 10.83 12.66
CA GLU A 37 -5.95 12.17 12.74
C GLU A 37 -5.75 12.83 11.37
N GLU A 38 -5.32 12.07 10.36
CA GLU A 38 -4.87 12.61 9.06
C GLU A 38 -5.71 12.14 7.87
N GLY A 39 -6.45 11.04 8.01
CA GLY A 39 -7.27 10.52 6.93
C GLY A 39 -8.44 11.44 6.60
N THR A 40 -9.02 11.27 5.41
CA THR A 40 -10.15 12.05 4.89
C THR A 40 -11.17 11.14 4.20
N ASP A 41 -12.41 11.63 4.09
CA ASP A 41 -13.47 10.99 3.31
C ASP A 41 -13.52 11.50 1.86
N ASN A 42 -12.66 12.47 1.52
CA ASN A 42 -12.52 13.00 0.17
C ASN A 42 -11.61 12.11 -0.69
N ASP A 43 -11.69 12.30 -2.01
CA ASP A 43 -10.84 11.58 -2.96
C ASP A 43 -9.38 12.06 -2.97
N GLU A 44 -9.10 13.26 -2.43
CA GLU A 44 -7.80 13.92 -2.38
C GLU A 44 -7.52 14.48 -0.98
N LEU A 45 -6.23 14.61 -0.63
CA LEU A 45 -5.85 15.20 0.66
C LEU A 45 -6.34 16.65 0.75
N PRO A 46 -6.82 17.08 1.93
CA PRO A 46 -7.03 18.51 2.18
C PRO A 46 -5.71 19.26 1.96
N ASN A 47 -5.74 20.34 1.17
CA ASN A 47 -4.57 21.16 0.82
C ASN A 47 -3.50 20.45 -0.03
N HIS A 48 -3.90 19.44 -0.81
CA HIS A 48 -3.02 18.75 -1.75
C HIS A 48 -2.26 19.70 -2.68
N LYS A 49 -1.11 19.25 -3.17
CA LYS A 49 -0.30 19.97 -4.15
C LYS A 49 0.14 19.06 -5.29
N GLY A 50 -0.02 19.57 -6.51
CA GLY A 50 0.32 18.83 -7.72
C GLY A 50 -0.81 17.91 -8.19
N GLU A 51 -0.51 17.17 -9.25
CA GLU A 51 -1.47 16.34 -9.96
C GLU A 51 -1.82 15.06 -9.18
N PHE A 52 -3.10 14.68 -9.17
CA PHE A 52 -3.61 13.53 -8.43
C PHE A 52 -2.95 12.23 -8.88
N GLY A 53 -2.41 11.49 -7.92
CA GLY A 53 -1.71 10.23 -8.12
C GLY A 53 -0.29 10.36 -8.68
N TYR A 54 0.14 11.53 -9.16
CA TYR A 54 1.49 11.77 -9.68
C TYR A 54 2.35 12.67 -8.79
N SER A 55 1.80 13.09 -7.66
CA SER A 55 2.51 13.85 -6.64
C SER A 55 2.45 13.11 -5.31
N LYS A 56 3.59 13.03 -4.61
CA LYS A 56 3.63 12.60 -3.21
C LYS A 56 2.81 13.48 -2.25
N ASP A 57 2.47 14.71 -2.67
CA ASP A 57 1.62 15.65 -1.94
C ASP A 57 0.19 15.69 -2.52
N ASN A 58 -0.13 14.81 -3.47
CA ASN A 58 -1.49 14.51 -3.93
C ASN A 58 -1.60 13.02 -4.35
N PRO A 59 -1.35 12.06 -3.43
CA PRO A 59 -1.32 10.64 -3.76
C PRO A 59 -2.74 10.07 -3.92
N ILE A 60 -2.84 8.87 -4.50
CA ILE A 60 -4.08 8.08 -4.48
C ILE A 60 -4.34 7.62 -3.04
N LEU A 61 -5.52 7.92 -2.51
CA LEU A 61 -5.86 7.63 -1.11
C LEU A 61 -6.56 6.28 -0.98
N LEU A 62 -5.97 5.37 -0.21
CA LEU A 62 -6.51 4.03 0.00
C LEU A 62 -6.43 3.64 1.48
N THR A 63 -7.28 2.70 1.87
CA THR A 63 -7.43 2.31 3.29
C THR A 63 -6.35 1.35 3.78
N SER A 64 -5.62 0.69 2.88
CA SER A 64 -4.59 -0.28 3.24
C SER A 64 -3.67 -0.64 2.08
N VAL A 65 -2.55 -1.29 2.40
CA VAL A 65 -1.61 -1.85 1.40
C VAL A 65 -2.28 -2.92 0.52
N PRO A 66 -3.09 -3.87 1.05
CA PRO A 66 -3.88 -4.77 0.21
C PRO A 66 -4.79 -4.05 -0.79
N GLU A 67 -5.47 -2.98 -0.38
CA GLU A 67 -6.30 -2.18 -1.28
C GLU A 67 -5.46 -1.46 -2.34
N SER A 68 -4.25 -1.03 -2.01
CA SER A 68 -3.27 -0.48 -2.96
C SER A 68 -2.93 -1.46 -4.08
N ARG A 69 -2.67 -2.72 -3.73
CA ARG A 69 -2.41 -3.78 -4.72
C ARG A 69 -3.63 -4.08 -5.58
N LYS A 70 -4.82 -4.13 -4.99
CA LYS A 70 -6.08 -4.32 -5.75
C LYS A 70 -6.33 -3.17 -6.72
N TYR A 71 -6.09 -1.94 -6.29
CA TYR A 71 -6.22 -0.75 -7.14
C TYR A 71 -5.24 -0.82 -8.32
N LEU A 72 -3.96 -1.05 -8.05
CA LEU A 72 -2.90 -1.16 -9.07
C LEU A 72 -3.20 -2.26 -10.10
N ASN A 73 -3.69 -3.42 -9.65
CA ASN A 73 -4.07 -4.52 -10.55
C ASN A 73 -5.26 -4.21 -11.46
N ARG A 74 -6.09 -3.23 -11.09
CA ARG A 74 -7.25 -2.80 -11.87
C ARG A 74 -6.96 -1.57 -12.72
N LEU A 75 -5.84 -0.89 -12.49
CA LEU A 75 -5.48 0.35 -13.16
C LEU A 75 -5.05 0.07 -14.61
N ILE A 76 -5.68 0.77 -15.55
CA ILE A 76 -5.41 0.61 -16.98
C ILE A 76 -5.17 1.95 -17.67
N ASN A 77 -4.32 1.98 -18.69
CA ASN A 77 -4.22 3.15 -19.57
C ASN A 77 -5.47 3.26 -20.45
N ILE A 78 -5.96 4.47 -20.66
CA ILE A 78 -7.07 4.71 -21.61
C ILE A 78 -6.60 5.02 -23.04
N LYS A 79 -5.28 5.02 -23.30
CA LYS A 79 -4.76 5.28 -24.65
C LYS A 79 -5.08 4.14 -25.63
N PRO A 80 -5.51 4.46 -26.87
CA PRO A 80 -5.74 3.47 -27.91
C PRO A 80 -4.50 2.61 -28.18
N GLY A 81 -4.67 1.28 -28.21
CA GLY A 81 -3.58 0.33 -28.43
C GLY A 81 -2.70 0.06 -27.21
N SER A 82 -3.06 0.58 -26.02
CA SER A 82 -2.30 0.33 -24.79
C SER A 82 -2.44 -1.12 -24.31
N SER A 83 -1.32 -1.70 -23.91
CA SER A 83 -1.24 -2.93 -23.12
C SER A 83 -1.58 -2.68 -21.64
N GLN A 84 -1.90 -3.75 -20.91
CA GLN A 84 -1.89 -3.74 -19.45
C GLN A 84 -0.47 -3.41 -18.96
N TYR A 85 -0.37 -2.66 -17.87
CA TYR A 85 0.90 -2.43 -17.19
C TYR A 85 1.12 -3.47 -16.11
N THR A 86 2.39 -3.74 -15.85
CA THR A 86 2.80 -4.27 -14.55
C THR A 86 3.22 -3.10 -13.66
N TRP A 87 3.35 -3.35 -12.36
CA TRP A 87 3.77 -2.34 -11.42
C TRP A 87 4.81 -2.91 -10.47
N GLU A 88 5.75 -2.06 -10.06
CA GLU A 88 6.70 -2.37 -8.99
C GLU A 88 6.70 -1.23 -7.97
N ARG A 89 6.88 -1.57 -6.70
CA ARG A 89 7.08 -0.57 -5.65
C ARG A 89 8.55 -0.18 -5.63
N THR A 90 8.84 1.09 -5.84
CA THR A 90 10.22 1.62 -5.85
C THR A 90 10.67 2.06 -4.47
N GLY A 91 9.74 2.45 -3.59
CA GLY A 91 10.10 2.90 -2.26
C GLY A 91 8.98 3.58 -1.50
N SER A 92 9.39 4.33 -0.49
CA SER A 92 8.53 5.21 0.30
C SER A 92 9.06 6.64 0.27
N MET A 93 8.15 7.59 0.20
CA MET A 93 8.42 9.01 0.09
C MET A 93 7.80 9.78 1.25
N LYS A 94 8.44 10.88 1.63
CA LYS A 94 7.91 11.78 2.66
C LYS A 94 7.00 12.83 2.03
N SER A 95 5.76 12.89 2.50
CA SER A 95 4.83 13.99 2.18
C SER A 95 5.13 15.22 3.04
N SER A 96 4.75 16.39 2.53
CA SER A 96 4.70 17.64 3.29
C SER A 96 3.37 17.85 4.01
N ILE A 97 2.37 16.99 3.75
CA ILE A 97 0.99 17.13 4.23
C ILE A 97 0.68 16.11 5.33
N VAL A 98 1.06 14.85 5.12
CA VAL A 98 0.78 13.73 6.04
C VAL A 98 2.08 13.22 6.66
N SER A 99 2.00 12.69 7.88
CA SER A 99 3.17 12.20 8.62
C SER A 99 3.59 10.80 8.20
N ALA A 100 2.62 9.96 7.85
CA ALA A 100 2.86 8.59 7.39
C ALA A 100 3.46 8.57 5.97
N PRO A 101 4.34 7.60 5.66
CA PRO A 101 5.00 7.52 4.37
C PRO A 101 4.01 7.29 3.22
N ILE A 102 4.36 7.83 2.06
CA ILE A 102 3.66 7.60 0.78
C ILE A 102 4.42 6.49 0.04
N ASP A 103 3.72 5.50 -0.50
CA ASP A 103 4.35 4.48 -1.35
C ASP A 103 4.50 5.01 -2.78
N GLU A 104 5.67 4.76 -3.37
CA GLU A 104 5.99 5.10 -4.76
C GLU A 104 6.01 3.83 -5.61
N TYR A 105 5.39 3.90 -6.79
CA TYR A 105 5.29 2.80 -7.73
C TYR A 105 5.63 3.25 -9.15
N ASN A 106 6.38 2.43 -9.88
CA ASN A 106 6.51 2.56 -11.32
C ASN A 106 5.47 1.69 -12.03
N LEU A 107 4.82 2.24 -13.04
CA LEU A 107 4.01 1.52 -14.01
C LEU A 107 4.88 1.19 -15.21
N ILE A 108 4.99 -0.10 -15.52
CA ILE A 108 5.93 -0.65 -16.50
C ILE A 108 5.16 -1.29 -17.65
N ASP A 109 5.50 -0.91 -18.88
CA ASP A 109 4.91 -1.49 -20.10
C ASP A 109 5.50 -2.85 -20.49
N ALA A 110 4.96 -3.44 -21.55
CA ALA A 110 5.40 -4.74 -22.06
C ALA A 110 6.86 -4.73 -22.55
N ASP A 111 7.38 -3.56 -22.91
CA ASP A 111 8.76 -3.35 -23.37
C ASP A 111 9.70 -3.00 -22.19
N SER A 112 9.23 -3.13 -20.95
CA SER A 112 9.94 -2.81 -19.71
C SER A 112 10.30 -1.33 -19.52
N ASN A 113 9.60 -0.41 -20.19
CA ASN A 113 9.77 1.02 -19.97
C ASN A 113 8.87 1.52 -18.83
N ILE A 114 9.38 2.47 -18.06
CA ILE A 114 8.59 3.19 -17.05
C ILE A 114 7.70 4.21 -17.78
N VAL A 115 6.39 3.97 -17.76
CA VAL A 115 5.41 4.85 -18.40
C VAL A 115 5.06 6.03 -17.50
N LYS A 116 4.84 5.74 -16.23
CA LYS A 116 4.49 6.71 -15.19
C LYS A 116 4.95 6.21 -13.83
N THR A 117 5.26 7.15 -12.94
CA THR A 117 5.42 6.91 -11.51
C THR A 117 4.16 7.41 -10.81
N ILE A 118 3.55 6.57 -9.97
CA ILE A 118 2.38 6.94 -9.17
C ILE A 118 2.66 6.82 -7.67
N TYR A 119 1.91 7.60 -6.90
CA TYR A 119 2.04 7.69 -5.45
C TYR A 119 0.74 7.25 -4.79
N ILE A 120 0.84 6.39 -3.78
CA ILE A 120 -0.30 5.86 -3.04
C ILE A 120 -0.09 6.10 -1.56
N TRP A 121 -1.13 6.57 -0.87
CA TRP A 121 -1.14 6.65 0.58
C TRP A 121 -2.11 5.61 1.16
N PRO A 122 -1.62 4.49 1.71
CA PRO A 122 -2.43 3.35 2.15
C PRO A 122 -3.00 3.50 3.57
N TYR A 123 -3.10 4.74 4.09
CA TYR A 123 -3.50 5.03 5.46
C TYR A 123 -4.73 5.94 5.53
N ASN A 124 -5.53 6.01 4.47
CA ASN A 124 -6.73 6.84 4.44
C ASN A 124 -7.94 6.19 5.15
N ARG A 125 -8.97 6.99 5.46
CA ARG A 125 -10.23 6.51 6.05
C ARG A 125 -11.09 5.72 5.07
N VAL A 126 -11.18 6.18 3.82
CA VAL A 126 -11.94 5.53 2.74
C VAL A 126 -11.09 5.37 1.49
N ASN A 127 -11.46 4.44 0.60
CA ASN A 127 -10.81 4.33 -0.71
C ASN A 127 -11.33 5.46 -1.61
N SER A 128 -10.41 6.23 -2.19
CA SER A 128 -10.70 7.22 -3.23
C SER A 128 -11.34 6.55 -4.44
N LYS A 129 -12.35 7.20 -5.01
CA LYS A 129 -13.02 6.81 -6.26
C LYS A 129 -12.41 7.53 -7.47
N LYS A 130 -11.55 8.52 -7.25
CA LYS A 130 -10.87 9.26 -8.30
C LYS A 130 -9.76 8.40 -8.91
N VAL A 131 -9.52 8.60 -10.20
CA VAL A 131 -8.48 7.92 -10.98
C VAL A 131 -7.53 8.99 -11.53
N PRO A 132 -6.20 8.76 -11.55
CA PRO A 132 -5.24 9.67 -12.17
C PRO A 132 -5.56 9.93 -13.65
N GLU A 133 -5.21 11.11 -14.13
CA GLU A 133 -5.49 11.51 -15.51
C GLU A 133 -4.83 10.56 -16.53
N GLY A 134 -5.57 10.15 -17.56
CA GLY A 134 -5.07 9.20 -18.56
C GLY A 134 -5.18 7.73 -18.14
N PHE A 135 -5.82 7.44 -17.00
CA PHE A 135 -6.09 6.09 -16.54
C PHE A 135 -7.59 5.84 -16.30
N GLY A 136 -7.94 4.56 -16.31
CA GLY A 136 -9.24 4.03 -15.92
C GLY A 136 -9.07 2.86 -14.95
N LEU A 137 -10.17 2.36 -14.42
CA LEU A 137 -10.20 1.13 -13.63
C LEU A 137 -10.99 0.08 -14.38
N MET A 138 -10.45 -1.13 -14.49
CA MET A 138 -11.22 -2.30 -14.91
C MET A 138 -12.28 -2.63 -13.86
N ASP A 139 -13.48 -2.94 -14.36
CA ASP A 139 -14.52 -3.61 -13.59
C ASP A 139 -14.04 -5.01 -13.20
N GLY A 140 -14.31 -5.40 -11.95
CA GLY A 140 -13.92 -6.69 -11.38
C GLY A 140 -15.02 -7.73 -11.53
#